data_AF-A0A7V8Y8W2-F1
#
_entry.id   AF-A0A7V8Y8W2-F1
#
_cell.length_a   1.000
_cell.length_b   1.000
_cell.length_c   1.000
_cell.angle_alpha   90.00
_cell.angle_beta   90.00
_cell.angle_gamma   90.00
#
_symmetry.space_group_name_H-M   'P 1'
#
loop_
_entity.id
_entity.type
_entity.pdbx_description
1 polymer ?
#
loop_
_entity_poly.entity_id
_entity_poly.type
_entity_poly.pdbx_seq_one_letter_code
_entity_poly.pdbx_strand_id
1 'polypeptide(L)'
;MSAPEADTSALLEKALAEGLELIGKARDASSLEDARVRSLGRKASLARARASLGRMPEVQRRSLGAIATSVQRRLEEAYRSRKEAFDALNLEKRWQEERIDVTLPG
;
A
#
# COMPACT_ATOMS: atom_id res chain seq x y z
N MET A 1 -27.08 -5.02 -14.92
CA MET A 1 -25.73 -4.95 -14.33
C MET A 1 -24.86 -5.91 -15.11
N SER A 2 -23.83 -5.44 -15.81
CA SER A 2 -22.99 -6.31 -16.65
C SER A 2 -22.02 -7.09 -15.77
N ALA A 3 -22.01 -8.42 -15.91
CA ALA A 3 -21.08 -9.34 -15.22
C ALA A 3 -19.61 -8.85 -15.11
N PRO A 4 -18.98 -8.25 -16.14
CA PRO A 4 -17.58 -7.80 -16.04
C PRO A 4 -17.32 -6.63 -15.08
N GLU A 5 -18.31 -5.81 -14.73
CA GLU A 5 -18.13 -4.71 -13.77
C GLU A 5 -18.00 -5.24 -12.33
N ALA A 6 -18.83 -6.21 -11.97
CA ALA A 6 -18.82 -6.81 -10.64
C ALA A 6 -17.49 -7.52 -10.36
N ASP A 7 -16.97 -8.27 -11.34
CA ASP A 7 -15.68 -8.96 -11.23
C ASP A 7 -14.52 -7.97 -11.04
N THR A 8 -14.53 -6.86 -11.78
CA THR A 8 -13.45 -5.86 -11.71
C THR A 8 -13.49 -5.11 -10.39
N SER A 9 -14.66 -4.73 -9.89
CA SER A 9 -14.82 -4.10 -8.57
C SER A 9 -14.35 -5.04 -7.45
N ALA A 10 -14.74 -6.32 -7.49
CA ALA A 10 -14.32 -7.32 -6.51
C ALA A 10 -12.79 -7.51 -6.51
N LEU A 11 -12.14 -7.47 -7.68
CA LEU A 11 -10.68 -7.50 -7.77
C LEU A 11 -10.01 -6.29 -7.13
N LEU A 12 -10.60 -5.10 -7.26
CA LEU A 12 -10.09 -3.86 -6.66
C LEU A 12 -10.25 -3.87 -5.13
N GLU A 13 -11.40 -4.29 -4.62
CA GLU A 13 -11.64 -4.45 -3.19
C GLU A 13 -10.70 -5.48 -2.57
N LYS A 14 -10.54 -6.63 -3.25
CA LYS A 14 -9.58 -7.66 -2.84
C LYS A 14 -8.15 -7.12 -2.81
N ALA A 15 -7.73 -6.37 -3.83
CA ALA A 15 -6.40 -5.75 -3.88
C ALA A 15 -6.16 -4.82 -2.69
N LEU A 16 -7.17 -4.02 -2.34
CA LEU A 16 -7.10 -3.11 -1.20
C LEU A 16 -7.00 -3.88 0.12
N ALA A 17 -7.86 -4.86 0.35
CA ALA A 17 -7.87 -5.65 1.58
C ALA A 17 -6.55 -6.41 1.78
N GLU A 18 -6.09 -7.12 0.74
CA GLU A 18 -4.80 -7.85 0.77
C GLU A 18 -3.64 -6.90 1.02
N GLY A 19 -3.62 -5.73 0.36
CA GLY A 19 -2.54 -4.77 0.52
C GLY A 19 -2.49 -4.13 1.90
N LEU A 20 -3.65 -3.74 2.46
CA LEU A 20 -3.73 -3.21 3.83
C LEU A 20 -3.32 -4.26 4.86
N GLU A 21 -3.70 -5.52 4.66
CA GLU A 21 -3.31 -6.62 5.55
C GLU A 21 -1.80 -6.86 5.50
N LEU A 22 -1.20 -6.91 4.31
CA LEU A 22 0.24 -7.09 4.15
C LEU A 22 1.04 -5.92 4.76
N ILE A 23 0.60 -4.68 4.52
CA ILE A 23 1.21 -3.48 5.11
C ILE A 23 1.08 -3.49 6.64
N GLY A 24 -0.08 -3.88 7.17
CA GLY A 24 -0.32 -3.99 8.61
C GLY A 24 0.52 -5.09 9.27
N LYS A 25 0.75 -6.21 8.58
CA LYS A 25 1.58 -7.33 9.05
C LYS A 25 3.09 -7.07 8.93
N ALA A 26 3.50 -6.05 8.17
CA ALA A 26 4.91 -5.69 8.08
C ALA A 26 5.46 -5.34 9.46
N ARG A 27 6.65 -5.88 9.78
CA ARG A 27 7.35 -5.73 11.06
C ARG A 27 8.61 -4.87 10.96
N ASP A 28 9.09 -4.63 9.75
CA ASP A 28 10.28 -3.82 9.46
C ASP A 28 10.14 -3.19 8.07
N ALA A 29 11.10 -2.32 7.73
CA ALA A 29 11.11 -1.63 6.45
C ALA A 29 11.22 -2.58 5.25
N SER A 30 11.90 -3.73 5.39
CA SER A 30 12.04 -4.73 4.32
C SER A 30 10.71 -5.43 4.04
N SER A 31 10.03 -5.89 5.10
CA SER A 31 8.72 -6.52 5.05
C SER A 31 7.66 -5.57 4.49
N LEU A 32 7.79 -4.27 4.80
CA LEU A 32 6.89 -3.23 4.31
C LEU A 32 7.09 -2.98 2.82
N GLU A 33 8.34 -2.98 2.33
CA GLU A 33 8.62 -2.88 0.90
C GLU A 33 8.14 -4.12 0.14
N ASP A 34 8.35 -5.32 0.68
CA ASP A 34 7.82 -6.56 0.13
C ASP A 34 6.28 -6.53 0.06
N ALA A 35 5.61 -6.03 1.10
CA ALA A 35 4.16 -5.85 1.12
C ALA A 35 3.70 -4.86 0.02
N ARG A 36 4.42 -3.76 -0.18
CA ARG A 36 4.15 -2.79 -1.25
C ARG A 36 4.30 -3.42 -2.63
N VAL A 37 5.39 -4.15 -2.88
CA VAL A 37 5.62 -4.83 -4.16
C VAL A 37 4.57 -5.92 -4.41
N ARG A 38 4.16 -6.67 -3.39
CA ARG A 38 3.11 -7.69 -3.52
C ARG A 38 1.72 -7.09 -3.79
N SER A 39 1.42 -5.94 -3.19
CA SER A 39 0.12 -5.26 -3.30
C SER A 39 -0.02 -4.37 -4.55
N LEU A 40 1.06 -3.74 -5.01
CA LEU A 40 1.08 -2.84 -6.19
C LEU A 40 1.77 -3.45 -7.43
N GLY A 41 2.42 -4.60 -7.29
CA GLY A 41 3.21 -5.20 -8.37
C GLY A 41 2.38 -5.76 -9.52
N ARG A 42 3.06 -6.22 -10.58
CA ARG A 42 2.43 -6.75 -11.80
C ARG A 42 1.55 -7.99 -11.58
N LYS A 43 1.77 -8.75 -10.52
CA LYS A 43 0.95 -9.93 -10.15
C LYS A 43 -0.23 -9.57 -9.23
N ALA A 44 -0.31 -8.32 -8.78
CA ALA A 44 -1.34 -7.90 -7.85
C ALA A 44 -2.73 -7.90 -8.48
N SER A 45 -3.74 -8.06 -7.63
CA SER A 45 -5.15 -7.96 -8.01
C SER A 45 -5.47 -6.61 -8.68
N LEU A 46 -4.75 -5.54 -8.33
CA LEU A 46 -4.82 -4.22 -8.99
C LEU A 46 -4.35 -4.25 -10.46
N ALA A 47 -3.26 -4.97 -10.77
CA ALA A 47 -2.75 -5.08 -12.14
C ALA A 47 -3.71 -5.88 -13.03
N ARG A 48 -4.35 -6.93 -12.47
CA ARG A 48 -5.42 -7.69 -13.14
C ARG A 48 -6.64 -6.83 -13.41
N ALA A 49 -7.10 -6.07 -12.41
CA ALA A 49 -8.20 -5.13 -12.58
C ALA A 49 -7.91 -4.12 -13.70
N ARG A 50 -6.70 -3.54 -13.74
CA ARG A 50 -6.25 -2.63 -14.81
C ARG A 50 -6.26 -3.25 -16.20
N ALA A 51 -5.84 -4.51 -16.33
CA ALA A 51 -5.92 -5.23 -17.60
C ALA A 51 -7.37 -5.41 -18.07
N SER A 52 -8.30 -5.70 -17.14
CA SER A 52 -9.74 -5.78 -17.43
C SER A 52 -10.32 -4.42 -17.83
N LEU A 53 -9.91 -3.33 -17.18
CA LEU A 53 -10.33 -1.96 -17.53
C LEU A 53 -9.99 -1.58 -18.97
N GLY A 54 -8.85 -2.04 -19.49
CA GLY A 54 -8.43 -1.79 -20.87
C GLY A 54 -9.38 -2.38 -21.93
N ARG A 55 -10.21 -3.37 -21.56
CA ARG A 55 -11.18 -4.01 -22.45
C ARG A 55 -12.60 -3.44 -22.31
N MET A 56 -12.80 -2.44 -21.44
CA MET A 56 -14.12 -1.90 -21.11
C MET A 56 -14.48 -0.62 -21.89
N PRO A 57 -15.80 -0.38 -22.12
CA PRO A 57 -16.31 0.88 -22.66
C PRO A 57 -15.88 2.08 -21.81
N GLU A 58 -15.74 3.26 -22.43
CA GLU A 58 -15.20 4.47 -21.77
C GLU A 58 -15.94 4.86 -20.49
N VAL A 59 -17.28 4.74 -20.50
CA VAL A 59 -18.14 5.06 -19.34
C VAL A 59 -17.80 4.19 -18.13
N GLN A 60 -17.67 2.88 -18.32
CA GLN A 60 -17.35 1.93 -17.25
C GLN A 60 -15.89 2.05 -16.81
N ARG A 61 -15.00 2.21 -17.78
CA ARG A 61 -13.56 2.42 -17.56
C ARG A 61 -13.30 3.64 -16.69
N ARG A 62 -14.04 4.74 -16.88
CA ARG A 62 -13.87 5.97 -16.08
C ARG A 62 -14.27 5.75 -14.62
N SER A 63 -15.42 5.12 -14.39
CA SER A 63 -15.91 4.83 -13.02
C SER A 63 -14.94 3.90 -12.27
N LEU A 64 -14.69 2.72 -12.84
CA LEU A 64 -13.83 1.72 -12.20
C LEU A 64 -12.35 2.15 -12.19
N GLY A 65 -11.91 2.95 -13.16
CA GLY A 65 -10.58 3.56 -13.18
C GLY A 65 -10.37 4.56 -12.04
N ALA A 66 -11.38 5.35 -11.69
CA ALA A 66 -11.34 6.21 -10.51
C ALA A 66 -11.22 5.39 -9.21
N ILE A 67 -11.95 4.27 -9.12
CA ILE A 67 -11.84 3.34 -7.99
C ILE A 67 -10.43 2.73 -7.93
N ALA A 68 -9.87 2.29 -9.06
CA ALA A 68 -8.52 1.72 -9.11
C ALA A 68 -7.45 2.72 -8.65
N THR A 69 -7.56 3.99 -9.08
CA THR A 69 -6.69 5.07 -8.61
C THR A 69 -6.87 5.33 -7.11
N SER A 70 -8.11 5.33 -6.62
CA SER A 70 -8.40 5.48 -5.18
C SER A 70 -7.79 4.35 -4.36
N VAL A 71 -7.91 3.10 -4.81
CA VAL A 71 -7.30 1.93 -4.16
C VAL A 71 -5.78 2.07 -4.13
N GLN A 72 -5.15 2.42 -5.25
CA GLN A 72 -3.70 2.64 -5.26
C GLN A 72 -3.29 3.72 -4.26
N ARG A 73 -3.98 4.86 -4.25
CA ARG A 73 -3.67 5.96 -3.33
C ARG A 73 -3.80 5.53 -1.87
N ARG A 74 -4.85 4.79 -1.52
CA ARG A 74 -5.05 4.26 -0.15
C ARG A 74 -3.94 3.31 0.27
N LEU A 75 -3.47 2.44 -0.63
CA LEU A 75 -2.35 1.55 -0.36
C LEU A 75 -1.04 2.33 -0.18
N GLU A 76 -0.79 3.35 -1.01
CA GLU A 76 0.37 4.22 -0.89
C GLU A 76 0.35 5.04 0.41
N GLU A 77 -0.81 5.58 0.80
CA GLU A 77 -1.00 6.30 2.07
C GLU A 77 -0.76 5.39 3.27
N ALA A 78 -1.32 4.17 3.26
CA ALA A 78 -1.10 3.19 4.31
C ALA A 78 0.37 2.77 4.42
N TYR A 79 1.03 2.53 3.27
CA TYR A 79 2.45 2.23 3.22
C TYR A 79 3.28 3.39 3.79
N ARG A 80 3.01 4.63 3.36
CA ARG A 80 3.74 5.81 3.82
C ARG A 80 3.57 6.00 5.33
N SER A 81 2.35 5.93 5.83
CA SER A 81 2.07 6.05 7.27
C SER A 81 2.79 4.98 8.09
N ARG A 82 2.80 3.73 7.60
CA ARG A 82 3.51 2.63 8.25
C ARG A 82 5.03 2.82 8.21
N LYS A 83 5.56 3.34 7.10
CA LYS A 83 6.98 3.64 6.93
C LYS A 83 7.41 4.76 7.88
N GLU A 84 6.65 5.85 7.95
CA GLU A 84 6.89 6.95 8.88
C GLU A 84 6.89 6.46 10.33
N ALA A 85 5.98 5.54 10.70
CA ALA A 85 5.98 4.93 12.03
C ALA A 85 7.25 4.11 12.31
N PHE A 86 7.77 3.36 11.34
CA PHE A 86 9.05 2.64 11.51
C PHE A 86 10.23 3.61 11.60
N ASP A 87 10.26 4.64 10.77
CA ASP A 87 11.31 5.65 10.76
C ASP A 87 11.33 6.42 12.09
N ALA A 88 10.16 6.77 12.64
CA ALA A 88 10.03 7.40 13.96
C ALA A 88 10.46 6.49 15.11
N LEU A 89 10.10 5.19 15.08
CA LEU A 89 10.53 4.22 16.08
C LEU A 89 12.06 4.00 16.06
N ASN A 90 12.67 3.97 14.87
CA ASN A 90 14.11 3.85 14.73
C ASN A 90 14.85 5.12 15.19
N LEU A 91 14.26 6.30 14.94
CA LEU A 91 14.80 7.56 15.43
C LEU A 91 14.75 7.62 16.97
N GLU A 92 13.60 7.29 17.58
CA GLU A 92 13.47 7.24 19.05
C GLU A 92 14.44 6.24 19.67
N LYS A 93 14.63 5.06 19.05
CA LYS A 93 15.64 4.10 19.52
C LYS A 93 17.05 4.67 19.46
N ARG A 94 17.43 5.36 18.39
CA ARG A 94 18.73 6.06 18.31
C ARG A 94 18.87 7.14 19.38
N TRP A 95 17.79 7.88 19.68
CA TRP A 95 17.80 8.91 20.72
C TRP A 95 17.87 8.32 22.13
N GLN A 96 17.32 7.12 22.36
CA GLN A 96 17.43 6.37 23.61
C GLN A 96 18.82 5.74 23.76
N GLU A 97 19.41 5.23 22.66
CA GLU A 97 20.79 4.71 22.63
C GLU A 97 21.84 5.82 22.78
N GLU A 98 21.59 7.03 22.25
CA GLU A 98 22.44 8.22 22.45
C GLU A 98 22.21 8.93 23.80
N ARG A 99 21.20 8.52 24.59
CA ARG A 99 20.92 9.12 25.90
C ARG A 99 21.72 8.52 27.05
N ILE A 100 22.47 7.44 26.80
CA ILE A 100 23.34 6.81 27.80
C ILE A 100 24.77 6.77 27.24
N ASP A 101 25.41 7.92 27.07
CA ASP A 101 26.75 8.14 27.64
C ASP A 101 27.18 9.63 27.64
N VAL A 102 27.64 10.06 28.81
CA VAL A 102 28.60 11.13 29.17
C VAL A 102 28.49 12.55 28.57
N THR A 103 28.08 13.55 29.36
CA THR A 103 28.93 14.43 30.20
C THR A 103 29.97 15.27 29.45
N LEU A 104 29.74 16.59 29.46
CA LEU A 104 30.67 17.74 29.59
C LEU A 104 32.19 17.43 29.74
N PRO A 105 33.15 18.29 29.30
CA PRO A 105 33.08 19.76 29.28
C PRO A 105 33.76 20.48 28.09
N GLY A 106 33.37 21.75 27.85
CA GLY A 106 34.02 22.66 26.90
C GLY A 106 33.15 23.86 26.58
#